data_AF-A0A3M1KBC8-F1
#
_entry.id   AF-A0A3M1KBC8-F1
#
_cell.length_a   1.000
_cell.length_b   1.000
_cell.length_c   1.000
_cell.angle_alpha   90.00
_cell.angle_beta   90.00
_cell.angle_gamma   90.00
#
_symmetry.space_group_name_H-M   'P 1'
#
loop_
_entity.id
_entity.type
_entity.pdbx_description
1 polymer ?
#
loop_
_entity_poly.entity_id
_entity_poly.type
_entity_poly.pdbx_seq_one_letter_code
_entity_poly.pdbx_strand_id
1 'polypeptide(L)' 'MTTEERRRHRRQVARLAVRIRLNSIDELVEEYARDISLSGMSLRTNQPIA' A
#
# COMPACT_ATOMS: atom_id res chain seq x y z
N MET A 1 6.87 -12.84 -19.22
CA MET A 1 7.37 -11.87 -18.23
C MET A 1 6.40 -11.80 -17.06
N THR A 2 6.84 -12.22 -15.87
CA THR A 2 6.03 -12.22 -14.65
C THR A 2 5.98 -10.82 -14.02
N THR A 3 5.04 -10.59 -13.11
CA THR A 3 4.94 -9.33 -12.36
C THR A 3 6.19 -9.06 -11.52
N GLU A 4 6.88 -10.11 -11.06
CA GLU A 4 8.15 -10.01 -10.33
C GLU A 4 9.29 -9.61 -11.26
N GLU A 5 9.38 -10.19 -12.45
CA GLU A 5 10.41 -9.84 -13.44
C GLU A 5 10.36 -8.37 -13.89
N ARG A 6 9.19 -7.73 -13.82
CA ARG A 6 9.03 -6.31 -14.12
C ARG A 6 9.46 -5.38 -12.98
N ARG A 7 9.53 -5.87 -11.74
CA ARG A 7 9.78 -5.04 -10.56
C ARG A 7 11.27 -4.79 -10.38
N ARG A 8 11.67 -3.51 -10.25
CA ARG A 8 13.06 -3.11 -9.97
C ARG A 8 13.49 -3.34 -8.52
N HIS A 9 12.54 -3.37 -7.59
CA HIS A 9 12.81 -3.53 -6.16
C HIS A 9 12.01 -4.69 -5.58
N ARG A 10 12.69 -5.52 -4.78
CA ARG A 10 12.06 -6.61 -4.02
C ARG A 10 11.05 -6.03 -3.04
N ARG A 11 9.89 -6.66 -2.95
CA ARG A 11 8.86 -6.37 -1.96
C ARG A 11 8.99 -7.31 -0.76
N GLN A 12 8.75 -6.79 0.43
CA GLN A 12 8.64 -7.55 1.66
C GLN A 12 7.18 -7.62 2.08
N VAL A 13 6.73 -8.82 2.45
CA VAL A 13 5.40 -9.01 3.05
C VAL A 13 5.45 -8.49 4.48
N ALA A 14 4.61 -7.50 4.79
CA ALA A 14 4.53 -6.91 6.11
C ALA A 14 3.08 -6.53 6.39
N ARG A 15 2.58 -6.81 7.60
CA ARG A 15 1.26 -6.36 8.08
C ARG A 15 1.47 -5.19 9.02
N LEU A 16 1.40 -3.98 8.49
CA LEU A 16 1.66 -2.75 9.23
C LEU A 16 0.38 -1.91 9.27
N ALA A 17 0.01 -1.45 10.45
CA ALA A 17 -1.00 -0.41 10.61
C ALA A 17 -0.44 0.88 10.01
N VAL A 18 -1.14 1.45 9.02
CA VAL A 18 -0.75 2.69 8.36
C VAL A 18 -1.83 3.74 8.53
N ARG A 19 -1.41 5.00 8.45
CA ARG A 19 -2.28 6.18 8.42
C ARG A 19 -2.14 6.82 7.05
N ILE A 20 -3.23 6.89 6.29
CA ILE A 20 -3.25 7.47 4.94
C ILE A 20 -3.98 8.81 5.01
N ARG A 21 -3.51 9.80 4.25
CA ARG A 21 -4.24 11.06 3.98
C ARG A 21 -4.53 11.11 2.49
N LEU A 22 -5.80 11.24 2.13
CA LEU A 22 -6.24 11.39 0.75
C LEU A 22 -6.57 12.85 0.51
N ASN A 23 -5.99 13.49 -0.49
CA ASN A 23 -6.23 14.92 -0.71
C ASN A 23 -7.71 15.24 -1.06
N SER A 24 -8.50 14.25 -1.48
CA SER A 24 -9.94 14.38 -1.75
C SER A 24 -10.82 14.22 -0.51
N ILE A 25 -10.29 13.61 0.56
CA ILE A 25 -11.02 13.26 1.78
C ILE A 25 -10.04 13.34 2.96
N ASP A 26 -10.25 14.28 3.90
CA ASP A 26 -9.48 14.39 5.16
C ASP A 26 -9.76 13.20 6.11
N GLU A 27 -9.69 11.98 5.60
CA GLU A 27 -9.91 10.74 6.32
C GLU A 27 -8.56 10.10 6.65
N LEU A 28 -8.35 9.92 7.95
CA LEU A 28 -7.28 9.12 8.48
C LEU A 28 -7.77 7.68 8.62
N VAL A 29 -7.38 6.82 7.69
CA VAL A 29 -7.77 5.41 7.74
C VAL A 29 -6.65 4.59 8.36
N GLU A 30 -6.98 3.78 9.37
CA GLU A 30 -6.08 2.77 9.91
C GLU A 30 -6.21 1.49 9.08
N GLU A 31 -5.19 1.20 8.26
CA GLU A 31 -5.22 0.08 7.32
C GLU A 31 -3.99 -0.81 7.43
N TYR A 32 -4.08 -2.00 6.85
CA TYR A 32 -2.97 -2.93 6.80
C TYR A 32 -2.28 -2.89 5.43
N ALA A 33 -1.02 -2.43 5.41
CA ALA A 33 -0.13 -2.74 4.30
C ALA A 33 0.03 -4.26 4.18
N ARG A 34 0.17 -4.77 2.95
CA ARG A 34 0.44 -6.20 2.69
C ARG A 34 1.87 -6.43 2.22
N ASP A 35 2.34 -5.54 1.37
CA ASP A 35 3.69 -5.58 0.83
C ASP A 35 4.25 -4.17 0.66
N ILE A 36 5.53 -4.02 0.96
CA ILE A 36 6.27 -2.75 0.88
C ILE A 36 7.61 -2.95 0.17
N SER A 37 8.01 -1.97 -0.62
CA SER A 37 9.36 -1.83 -1.16
C SER A 37 9.84 -0.38 -1.05
N LEU A 38 11.09 -0.15 -1.41
CA LEU A 38 11.68 1.19 -1.50
C LEU A 38 10.94 2.11 -2.48
N SER A 39 10.23 1.56 -3.45
CA SER A 39 9.53 2.31 -4.49
C SER A 39 8.02 2.44 -4.25
N GLY A 40 7.49 1.94 -3.13
CA GLY A 40 6.08 2.07 -2.79
C GLY A 40 5.52 0.89 -2.01
N MET A 41 4.23 0.95 -1.70
CA MET A 41 3.52 -0.08 -0.93
C MET A 41 2.19 -0.45 -1.57
N SER A 42 1.72 -1.64 -1.27
CA SER A 42 0.36 -2.09 -1.60
C SER A 42 -0.48 -2.12 -0.33
N LEU A 43 -1.61 -1.45 -0.40
CA LEU A 43 -2.56 -1.29 0.70
C LEU A 43 -3.86 -1.99 0.32
N ARG A 44 -4.48 -2.67 1.30
CA ARG A 44 -5.87 -3.12 1.17
C ARG A 44 -6.67 -2.33 2.18
N THR A 45 -7.66 -1.60 1.68
CA THR A 45 -8.61 -0.85 2.50
C THR A 45 -10.01 -1.43 2.36
N ASN A 46 -10.78 -1.36 3.44
CA ASN A 46 -12.21 -1.67 3.42
C ASN A 46 -13.06 -0.41 3.13
N GLN A 47 -12.43 0.76 3.05
CA GLN A 47 -13.09 2.01 2.72
C GLN A 47 -13.00 2.27 1.21
N PRO A 48 -14.10 2.71 0.57
CA PRO A 48 -14.06 3.14 -0.81
C PRO A 48 -13.22 4.41 -0.93
N ILE A 49 -12.19 4.37 -1.78
CA ILE A 49 -11.41 5.56 -2.15
C ILE A 49 -12.13 6.20 -3.34
N ALA A 50 -12.65 7.42 -3.16
CA ALA A 50 -13.34 8.20 -4.20
C ALA A 50 -12.35 9.02 -5.06
#